data_AF-A0A3B8IHW4-F1
#
_entry.id   AF-A0A3B8IHW4-F1
#
_cell.length_a   1.000
_cell.length_b   1.000
_cell.length_c   1.000
_cell.angle_alpha   90.00
_cell.angle_beta   90.00
_cell.angle_gamma   90.00
#
_symmetry.space_group_name_H-M   'P 1'
#
loop_
_entity.id
_entity.type
_entity.pdbx_description
1 polymer ?
#
loop_
_entity_poly.entity_id
_entity_poly.type
_entity_poly.pdbx_seq_one_letter_code
_entity_poly.pdbx_strand_id
1 'polypeptide(L)'
;MSIEEIEDLYITYSENELPKDKRAEVEQLLQSDPMVREVFEEMKTLDEQMVEAPLEMPPPTIRKAFEEALENEAKAATKSKSIRLPIWLGAAGG
;
A
#
# COMPACT_ATOMS: atom_id res chain seq x y z
N MET A 1 -15.80 -3.07 26.39
CA MET A 1 -15.82 -3.35 24.94
C MET A 1 -16.29 -4.78 24.79
N SER A 2 -17.23 -5.06 23.91
CA SER A 2 -17.55 -6.44 23.53
C SER A 2 -16.43 -7.02 22.66
N ILE A 3 -16.42 -8.35 22.49
CA ILE A 3 -15.46 -9.00 21.59
C ILE A 3 -15.66 -8.50 20.15
N GLU A 4 -16.92 -8.42 19.70
CA GLU A 4 -17.31 -7.91 18.37
C GLU A 4 -16.77 -6.49 18.11
N GLU A 5 -16.85 -5.60 19.12
CA GLU A 5 -16.29 -4.24 19.02
C GLU A 5 -14.76 -4.24 18.90
N ILE A 6 -14.06 -5.20 19.52
CA ILE A 6 -12.60 -5.34 19.45
C ILE A 6 -12.18 -5.88 18.08
N GLU A 7 -12.95 -6.82 17.52
CA GLU A 7 -12.73 -7.36 16.17
C GLU A 7 -12.90 -6.28 15.09
N ASP A 8 -13.98 -5.50 15.15
CA ASP A 8 -14.20 -4.37 14.22
C ASP A 8 -13.07 -3.32 14.31
N LEU A 9 -12.60 -3.05 15.54
CA LEU A 9 -11.48 -2.15 15.79
C LEU A 9 -10.18 -2.70 15.20
N TYR A 10 -9.94 -4.01 15.31
CA TYR A 10 -8.78 -4.68 14.73
C TYR A 10 -8.77 -4.52 13.20
N ILE A 11 -9.89 -4.78 12.52
CA ILE A 11 -10.01 -4.67 11.05
C ILE A 11 -9.65 -3.25 10.60
N THR A 12 -10.27 -2.25 11.22
CA THR A 12 -10.04 -0.84 10.87
C THR A 12 -8.59 -0.40 11.18
N TYR A 13 -7.98 -0.98 12.23
CA TYR A 13 -6.60 -0.73 12.61
C TYR A 13 -5.59 -1.39 11.65
N SER A 14 -5.83 -2.63 11.22
CA SER A 14 -4.94 -3.40 10.35
C SER A 14 -4.89 -2.84 8.92
N GLU A 15 -6.02 -2.33 8.42
CA GLU A 15 -6.13 -1.70 7.10
C GLU A 15 -5.57 -0.27 7.05
N ASN A 16 -5.03 0.26 8.17
CA ASN A 16 -4.55 1.65 8.32
C ASN A 16 -5.64 2.71 8.01
N GLU A 17 -6.92 2.39 8.21
CA GLU A 17 -8.02 3.33 7.99
C GLU A 17 -8.25 4.27 9.18
N LEU A 18 -7.65 3.97 10.34
CA LEU A 18 -7.77 4.82 11.53
C LEU A 18 -6.97 6.14 11.42
N PRO A 19 -7.57 7.27 11.81
CA PRO A 19 -6.86 8.51 12.08
C PRO A 19 -5.72 8.34 13.10
N LYS A 20 -4.67 9.16 13.01
CA LYS A 20 -3.45 9.02 13.85
C LYS A 20 -3.72 9.11 15.35
N ASP A 21 -4.63 9.97 15.76
CA ASP A 21 -5.10 10.15 17.13
C ASP A 21 -5.80 8.89 17.64
N LYS A 22 -6.67 8.30 16.84
CA LYS A 22 -7.35 7.03 17.16
C LYS A 22 -6.41 5.84 17.20
N ARG A 23 -5.38 5.83 16.36
CA ARG A 23 -4.35 4.80 16.40
C ARG A 23 -3.59 4.79 17.73
N ALA A 24 -3.23 5.96 18.24
CA ALA A 24 -2.56 6.07 19.55
C ALA A 24 -3.45 5.57 20.70
N GLU A 25 -4.76 5.82 20.64
CA GLU A 25 -5.73 5.26 21.60
C GLU A 25 -5.76 3.73 21.56
N VAL A 26 -5.73 3.12 20.35
CA VAL A 26 -5.68 1.65 20.20
C VAL A 26 -4.36 1.07 20.70
N GLU A 27 -3.22 1.71 20.39
CA GLU A 27 -1.91 1.28 20.90
C GLU A 27 -1.84 1.34 22.44
N GLN A 28 -2.48 2.35 23.04
CA GLN A 28 -2.61 2.44 24.50
C GLN A 28 -3.50 1.31 25.04
N LEU A 29 -4.64 1.02 24.39
CA LEU A 29 -5.53 -0.08 24.77
C LEU A 29 -4.81 -1.43 24.73
N LEU A 30 -4.02 -1.69 23.70
CA LEU A 30 -3.21 -2.91 23.57
C LEU A 30 -2.18 -3.07 24.70
N GLN A 31 -1.71 -1.96 25.27
CA GLN A 31 -0.79 -1.98 26.43
C GLN A 31 -1.53 -2.21 27.75
N SER A 32 -2.71 -1.60 27.91
CA SER A 32 -3.43 -1.58 29.19
C SER A 32 -4.44 -2.73 29.38
N ASP A 33 -5.00 -3.27 28.31
CA ASP A 33 -6.08 -4.25 28.36
C ASP A 33 -5.62 -5.62 27.78
N PRO A 34 -5.49 -6.66 28.62
CA PRO A 34 -5.07 -7.98 28.17
C PRO A 34 -6.09 -8.68 27.29
N MET A 35 -7.40 -8.40 27.45
CA MET A 35 -8.45 -9.01 26.62
C MET A 35 -8.37 -8.48 25.19
N VAL A 36 -8.16 -7.17 25.03
CA VAL A 36 -7.97 -6.55 23.72
C VAL A 36 -6.74 -7.13 23.02
N ARG A 37 -5.64 -7.34 23.78
CA ARG A 37 -4.42 -7.94 23.25
C ARG A 37 -4.63 -9.38 22.76
N GLU A 38 -5.32 -10.20 23.54
CA GLU A 38 -5.60 -11.59 23.20
C GLU A 38 -6.40 -11.69 21.89
N VAL A 39 -7.50 -10.93 21.78
CA VAL A 39 -8.32 -10.91 20.56
C VAL A 39 -7.54 -10.38 19.35
N PHE A 40 -6.71 -9.34 19.54
CA PHE A 40 -5.85 -8.83 18.46
C PHE A 40 -4.82 -9.86 17.99
N GLU A 41 -4.24 -10.65 18.89
CA GLU A 41 -3.28 -11.71 18.54
C GLU A 41 -3.97 -12.87 17.82
N GLU A 42 -5.18 -13.26 18.23
CA GLU A 42 -5.99 -14.27 17.55
C GLU A 42 -6.35 -13.84 16.13
N MET A 43 -6.88 -12.62 15.96
CA MET A 43 -7.25 -12.06 14.66
C MET A 43 -6.04 -11.94 13.73
N LYS A 44 -4.90 -11.48 14.26
CA LYS A 44 -3.65 -11.43 13.50
C LYS A 44 -3.20 -12.81 13.01
N THR A 45 -3.34 -13.83 13.86
CA THR A 45 -2.98 -15.20 13.49
C THR A 45 -3.88 -15.72 12.38
N LEU A 46 -5.19 -15.39 12.42
CA LEU A 46 -6.13 -15.74 11.35
C LEU A 46 -5.76 -15.07 10.02
N ASP A 47 -5.41 -13.78 10.04
CA ASP A 47 -4.98 -13.06 8.83
C ASP A 47 -3.72 -13.68 8.22
N GLU A 48 -2.72 -14.00 9.04
CA GLU A 48 -1.48 -14.66 8.59
C GLU A 48 -1.78 -16.01 7.92
N GLN A 49 -2.71 -16.79 8.48
CA GLN A 49 -3.15 -18.07 7.89
C GLN A 49 -3.93 -17.89 6.57
N MET A 50 -4.68 -16.80 6.41
CA MET A 50 -5.40 -16.50 5.16
C MET A 50 -4.46 -16.07 4.03
N VAL A 51 -3.39 -15.34 4.35
CA VAL A 51 -2.38 -14.90 3.36
C VAL A 51 -1.53 -16.07 2.85
N GLU A 52 -1.39 -17.15 3.62
CA GLU A 52 -0.67 -18.37 3.21
C GLU A 52 -1.40 -19.23 2.18
N ALA A 53 -2.62 -18.86 1.78
CA ALA A 53 -3.25 -19.51 0.62
C ALA A 53 -2.30 -19.37 -0.60
N PRO A 54 -1.90 -20.47 -1.27
CA PRO A 54 -0.94 -20.41 -2.35
C PRO A 54 -1.50 -19.50 -3.45
N LEU A 55 -0.90 -18.31 -3.58
CA LEU A 55 -1.22 -17.39 -4.66
C LEU A 55 -0.90 -18.10 -5.97
N GLU A 56 -1.94 -18.51 -6.70
CA GLU A 56 -1.77 -19.06 -8.03
C GLU A 56 -1.01 -18.03 -8.87
N MET A 57 0.09 -18.47 -9.50
CA MET A 57 0.84 -17.60 -10.39
C MET A 57 -0.11 -17.09 -11.47
N PRO A 58 -0.19 -15.76 -11.72
CA PRO A 58 -1.06 -15.24 -12.75
C PRO A 58 -0.68 -15.86 -14.10
N PRO A 59 -1.66 -16.15 -14.97
CA PRO A 59 -1.42 -16.74 -16.29
C PRO A 59 -0.31 -16.00 -17.06
N PRO A 60 0.51 -16.70 -17.88
CA PRO A 60 1.59 -16.09 -18.64
C PRO A 60 1.16 -14.90 -19.51
N THR A 61 -0.09 -14.91 -19.99
CA THR A 61 -0.69 -13.82 -20.76
C THR A 61 -0.82 -12.53 -19.96
N ILE A 62 -1.24 -12.62 -18.69
CA ILE A 62 -1.39 -11.46 -17.78
C ILE A 62 -0.01 -10.91 -17.43
N ARG A 63 0.95 -11.79 -17.12
CA ARG A 63 2.33 -11.38 -16.82
C ARG A 63 2.96 -10.60 -17.98
N LYS A 64 2.82 -11.13 -19.20
CA LYS A 64 3.35 -10.48 -20.40
C LYS A 64 2.71 -9.11 -20.66
N ALA A 65 1.38 -9.01 -20.51
CA ALA A 65 0.68 -7.74 -20.67
C ALA A 65 1.14 -6.69 -19.63
N PHE A 66 1.39 -7.12 -18.39
CA PHE A 66 1.91 -6.26 -17.34
C PHE A 66 3.34 -5.78 -17.61
N GLU A 67 4.23 -6.68 -18.05
CA GLU A 67 5.60 -6.34 -18.45
C GLU A 67 5.61 -5.33 -19.62
N GLU A 68 4.78 -5.54 -20.63
CA GLU A 68 4.63 -4.62 -21.76
C GLU A 68 4.10 -3.24 -21.30
N ALA A 69 3.16 -3.21 -20.35
CA ALA A 69 2.64 -1.96 -19.79
C ALA A 69 3.74 -1.17 -19.04
N LEU A 70 4.52 -1.84 -18.19
CA LEU A 70 5.65 -1.21 -17.47
C LEU A 70 6.72 -0.68 -18.44
N GLU A 71 7.03 -1.44 -19.50
CA GLU A 71 8.02 -1.00 -20.50
C GLU A 71 7.51 0.24 -21.26
N ASN A 72 6.22 0.29 -21.58
CA ASN A 72 5.60 1.44 -22.23
C ASN A 72 5.61 2.69 -21.34
N GLU A 73 5.31 2.55 -20.04
CA GLU A 73 5.41 3.65 -19.08
C GLU A 73 6.85 4.17 -18.94
N ALA A 74 7.84 3.27 -18.85
CA ALA A 74 9.25 3.64 -18.79
C ALA A 74 9.72 4.38 -20.06
N LYS A 75 9.26 3.94 -21.24
CA LYS A 75 9.52 4.62 -22.53
C LYS A 75 8.83 5.98 -22.62
N ALA A 76 7.63 6.12 -22.07
CA ALA A 76 6.92 7.40 -22.01
C ALA A 76 7.62 8.41 -21.08
N ALA A 77 8.09 7.95 -19.92
CA ALA A 77 8.82 8.78 -18.96
C ALA A 77 10.15 9.30 -19.53
N THR A 78 10.83 8.52 -20.39
CA THR A 78 12.09 8.91 -21.03
C THR A 78 11.91 9.77 -22.29
N LYS A 79 10.82 9.61 -23.05
CA LYS A 79 10.50 10.47 -24.21
C LYS A 79 10.17 11.93 -23.82
N SER A 80 9.67 12.16 -22.62
CA SER A 80 9.26 13.49 -22.14
C SER A 80 10.42 14.48 -21.93
N LYS A 81 11.69 14.02 -21.92
CA LYS A 81 12.87 14.86 -21.64
C LYS A 81 13.54 15.51 -22.85
N SER A 82 13.03 15.34 -24.08
CA SER A 82 13.59 15.95 -25.29
C SER A 82 12.76 17.14 -25.77
N ILE A 83 12.69 18.20 -24.98
CA ILE A 83 12.32 19.52 -25.50
C ILE A 83 13.59 20.12 -26.11
N ARG A 84 13.73 20.03 -27.44
CA ARG A 84 14.74 20.82 -28.16
C ARG A 84 14.31 22.28 -28.09
N LEU A 85 15.02 23.07 -27.29
CA LEU A 85 14.89 24.52 -27.31
C LEU A 85 15.25 25.03 -28.72
N PRO A 86 14.44 25.90 -29.35
CA PRO A 86 14.74 26.43 -30.67
C PRO A 86 15.98 27.33 -30.65
N ILE A 87 16.79 27.22 -31.71
CA ILE A 87 18.15 27.79 -31.88
C ILE A 87 18.20 29.34 -31.88
N TRP A 88 17.08 30.04 -31.75
CA TRP A 88 17.00 31.50 -31.86
C TRP A 88 17.14 32.27 -30.54
N LEU A 89 17.59 31.63 -29.46
CA LEU A 89 17.85 32.28 -28.16
C LEU A 89 19.33 32.70 -27.96
N GLY A 90 20.06 33.00 -29.04
CA GLY A 90 21.52 33.20 -29.01
C GLY A 90 22.07 34.31 -29.91
N ALA A 91 21.32 35.37 -30.19
CA ALA A 91 21.84 36.52 -30.94
C ALA A 91 21.34 37.85 -30.33
N ALA A 92 21.92 38.22 -29.20
CA ALA A 92 21.96 39.60 -28.72
C ALA A 92 23.31 39.80 -27.99
N GLY A 93 24.31 40.26 -28.73
CA GLY A 93 25.65 40.55 -28.19
C GLY A 93 26.71 40.59 -29.29
N GLY A 94 26.93 41.79 -29.84
CA GLY A 94 27.95 42.08 -30.86
C GLY A 94 27.69 43.42 -31.51
#